data_AF-A0A835Y4W1-F1
#
_entry.id   AF-A0A835Y4W1-F1
#
_cell.length_a   1.000
_cell.length_b   1.000
_cell.length_c   1.000
_cell.angle_alpha   90.00
_cell.angle_beta   90.00
_cell.angle_gamma   90.00
#
_symmetry.space_group_name_H-M   'P 1'
#
loop_
_entity.id
_entity.type
_entity.pdbx_description
1 polymer ?
#
loop_
_entity_poly.entity_id
_entity_poly.type
_entity_poly.pdbx_seq_one_letter_code
_entity_poly.pdbx_strand_id
1 'polypeptide(L)'
;MESATQPPAMPLPGGTLEVRRHARKGRSLHTTRLVKGGEVVLEEAPVLLLVAPDMSTNTCATCLRAVGPQECVGCSSCQQACFCSPECLQAGTSTPWVHSPPLCGAYARLAALQLPVEEAGQLRFLLHALALKHTQSPEAAQRYAALLDLVGEPTAADQALAARLAPVLAEALAGALPGGAAALDLSELAALLRKEQLNSYGILASAAQAEAVRAAEAAARQGGASGSGRGGAVEQEEEEDGERRLRGSAIYAQASLINHECLPNVARYDFFDDPSHRNPAPASASASTSGAPAIAVAPTAGGLASTHVVFRALHDLPPGTELAQSYVPLHWGLAERQAQCRDVYGFGCTCPRCQCESQWSDEEGEESEWETDSGDGGMGEEEVAGDDAGSGEACNGEVEMEEAIGPIMAPPGEEGPLEPAYLRLFLLKYMCPRPGCFGTAAPPAQGSSLLECNVCGHRRSEQEFLRELERAQREERRAAAAAATGGKGKAAGQRR
;
A
#
# COMPACT_ATOMS: atom_id res chain seq x y z
N MET A 1 27.28 3.72 -33.76
CA MET A 1 26.46 3.56 -32.54
C MET A 1 25.08 4.06 -32.88
N GLU A 2 24.21 3.15 -33.33
CA GLU A 2 22.85 3.50 -33.71
C GLU A 2 22.09 4.01 -32.49
N SER A 3 21.62 5.26 -32.61
CA SER A 3 20.64 5.87 -31.72
C SER A 3 19.37 5.03 -31.78
N ALA A 4 19.17 4.13 -30.82
CA ALA A 4 17.90 3.46 -30.63
C ALA A 4 16.84 4.53 -30.36
N THR A 5 16.02 4.82 -31.37
CA THR A 5 14.90 5.76 -31.29
C THR A 5 13.97 5.27 -30.18
N GLN A 6 13.94 5.97 -29.04
CA GLN A 6 12.99 5.67 -27.98
C GLN A 6 11.57 5.73 -28.58
N PRO A 7 10.68 4.78 -28.25
CA PRO A 7 9.29 4.85 -28.69
C PRO A 7 8.69 6.20 -28.25
N PRO A 8 7.77 6.77 -29.05
CA PRO A 8 7.23 8.10 -28.77
C PRO A 8 6.57 8.13 -27.40
N ALA A 9 6.89 9.16 -26.60
CA ALA A 9 6.25 9.41 -25.33
C ALA A 9 4.74 9.60 -25.54
N MET A 10 3.93 9.03 -24.66
CA MET A 10 2.47 9.10 -24.75
C MET A 10 1.95 10.06 -23.67
N PRO A 11 1.44 11.25 -24.04
CA PRO A 11 0.91 12.19 -23.06
C PRO A 11 -0.31 11.60 -22.36
N LEU A 12 -0.43 11.86 -21.06
CA LEU A 12 -1.66 11.62 -20.32
C LEU A 12 -2.64 12.79 -20.50
N PRO A 13 -3.95 12.55 -20.31
CA PRO A 13 -4.95 13.61 -20.28
C PRO A 13 -4.56 14.75 -19.32
N GLY A 14 -4.73 16.00 -19.77
CA GLY A 14 -4.28 17.19 -19.03
C GLY A 14 -2.84 17.63 -19.33
N GLY A 15 -2.06 16.83 -20.07
CA GLY A 15 -0.79 17.24 -20.69
C GLY A 15 0.35 17.57 -19.73
N THR A 16 0.18 17.37 -18.42
CA THR A 16 1.21 17.60 -17.39
C THR A 16 2.15 16.40 -17.24
N LEU A 17 1.68 15.21 -17.60
CA LEU A 17 2.41 13.95 -17.49
C LEU A 17 2.47 13.22 -18.84
N GLU A 18 3.52 12.45 -19.03
CA GLU A 18 3.66 11.54 -20.15
C GLU A 18 4.24 10.19 -19.70
N VAL A 19 3.82 9.13 -20.38
CA VAL A 19 4.35 7.78 -20.18
C VAL A 19 5.60 7.61 -21.03
N ARG A 20 6.70 7.21 -20.38
CA ARG A 20 7.95 6.77 -21.03
C ARG A 20 8.20 5.30 -20.70
N ARG A 21 9.07 4.65 -21.49
CA ARG A 21 9.55 3.30 -21.19
C ARG A 21 10.97 3.38 -20.67
N HIS A 22 11.17 2.89 -19.46
CA HIS A 22 12.47 2.66 -18.85
C HIS A 22 12.92 1.22 -19.13
N ALA A 23 14.20 1.02 -19.46
CA ALA A 23 14.73 -0.30 -19.82
C ALA A 23 14.56 -1.34 -18.69
N ARG A 24 14.60 -0.90 -17.43
CA ARG A 24 14.43 -1.75 -16.24
C ARG A 24 13.11 -1.58 -15.49
N LYS A 25 12.61 -0.34 -15.40
CA LYS A 25 11.42 -0.02 -14.58
C LYS A 25 10.11 -0.24 -15.37
N GLY A 26 10.20 -0.61 -16.65
CA GLY A 26 9.02 -0.78 -17.49
C GLY A 26 8.42 0.57 -17.89
N ARG A 27 7.14 0.81 -17.59
CA ARG A 27 6.49 2.10 -17.87
C ARG A 27 6.78 3.06 -16.70
N SER A 28 7.02 4.32 -17.00
CA SER A 28 7.26 5.37 -16.00
C SER A 28 6.52 6.65 -16.37
N LEU A 29 6.05 7.40 -15.37
CA LEU A 29 5.45 8.73 -15.58
C LEU A 29 6.48 9.83 -15.43
N HIS A 30 6.49 10.78 -16.37
CA HIS A 30 7.37 11.93 -16.34
C HIS A 30 6.61 13.23 -16.49
N THR A 31 7.10 14.29 -15.83
CA THR A 31 6.59 15.65 -16.01
C THR A 31 6.89 16.17 -17.42
N THR A 32 5.96 16.89 -18.03
CA THR A 32 6.15 17.57 -19.33
C THR A 32 6.55 19.04 -19.16
N ARG A 33 6.37 19.58 -17.94
CA ARG A 33 6.65 20.96 -17.56
C ARG A 33 7.15 21.02 -16.12
N LEU A 34 7.53 22.22 -15.68
CA LEU A 34 7.77 22.48 -14.27
C LEU A 34 6.47 22.30 -13.49
N VAL A 35 6.53 21.46 -12.46
CA VAL A 35 5.48 21.29 -11.45
C VAL A 35 5.99 21.92 -10.16
N LYS A 36 5.15 22.66 -9.45
CA LYS A 36 5.52 23.30 -8.18
C LYS A 36 5.21 22.42 -6.97
N GLY A 37 5.96 22.57 -5.90
CA GLY A 37 5.64 21.91 -4.62
C GLY A 37 4.22 22.24 -4.16
N GLY A 38 3.45 21.20 -3.83
CA GLY A 38 2.04 21.25 -3.46
C GLY A 38 1.04 21.24 -4.61
N GLU A 39 1.51 21.26 -5.86
CA GLU A 39 0.64 21.14 -7.02
C GLU A 39 0.11 19.71 -7.16
N VAL A 40 -1.17 19.57 -7.53
CA VAL A 40 -1.79 18.28 -7.85
C VAL A 40 -1.29 17.83 -9.23
N VAL A 41 -0.50 16.76 -9.26
CA VAL A 41 0.11 16.23 -10.49
C VAL A 41 -0.76 15.17 -11.17
N LEU A 42 -1.52 14.42 -10.39
CA LEU A 42 -2.43 13.38 -10.85
C LEU A 42 -3.64 13.35 -9.91
N GLU A 43 -4.83 13.34 -10.50
CA GLU A 43 -6.08 13.10 -9.81
C GLU A 43 -6.88 12.08 -10.63
N GLU A 44 -7.26 10.97 -10.01
CA GLU A 44 -7.81 9.82 -10.75
C GLU A 44 -8.95 9.13 -9.98
N ALA A 45 -10.01 8.77 -10.69
CA ALA A 45 -11.08 7.92 -10.17
C ALA A 45 -10.65 6.44 -10.16
N PRO A 46 -11.07 5.64 -9.17
CA PRO A 46 -10.70 4.24 -9.10
C PRO A 46 -11.33 3.43 -10.24
N VAL A 47 -10.58 2.48 -10.79
CA VAL A 47 -11.07 1.39 -11.66
C VAL A 47 -12.05 0.53 -10.86
N LEU A 48 -11.61 0.10 -9.68
CA LEU A 48 -12.36 -0.67 -8.69
C LEU A 48 -12.06 -0.12 -7.30
N LEU A 49 -13.07 -0.17 -6.44
CA LEU A 49 -13.04 0.28 -5.05
C LEU A 49 -13.72 -0.79 -4.20
N LEU A 50 -13.01 -1.36 -3.23
CA LEU A 50 -13.48 -2.51 -2.46
C LEU A 50 -13.32 -2.29 -0.95
N VAL A 51 -14.32 -2.74 -0.18
CA VAL A 51 -14.28 -2.73 1.28
C VAL A 51 -13.59 -4.00 1.78
N ALA A 52 -12.69 -3.87 2.75
CA ALA A 52 -12.07 -5.00 3.41
C ALA A 52 -13.14 -5.86 4.11
N PRO A 53 -13.10 -7.21 4.00
CA PRO A 53 -14.19 -8.05 4.50
C PRO A 53 -14.55 -7.86 5.97
N ASP A 54 -13.55 -7.63 6.81
CA ASP A 54 -13.66 -7.38 8.25
C ASP A 54 -14.17 -5.96 8.59
N MET A 55 -14.21 -5.06 7.61
CA MET A 55 -14.63 -3.66 7.76
C MET A 55 -15.98 -3.36 7.07
N SER A 56 -16.70 -4.40 6.63
CA SER A 56 -17.93 -4.26 5.83
C SER A 56 -19.12 -3.65 6.57
N THR A 57 -19.08 -3.59 7.90
CA THR A 57 -20.15 -3.05 8.75
C THR A 57 -19.96 -1.58 9.11
N ASN A 58 -18.77 -1.02 8.90
CA ASN A 58 -18.39 0.34 9.31
C ASN A 58 -17.76 1.16 8.17
N THR A 59 -17.82 0.66 6.94
CA THR A 59 -17.24 1.30 5.76
C THR A 59 -18.25 1.27 4.61
N CYS A 60 -18.45 2.41 3.96
CA CYS A 60 -19.41 2.53 2.86
C CYS A 60 -18.96 1.72 1.63
N ALA A 61 -19.77 0.77 1.17
CA ALA A 61 -19.47 -0.03 -0.01
C ALA A 61 -19.42 0.76 -1.34
N THR A 62 -19.97 1.98 -1.37
CA THR A 62 -19.98 2.83 -2.57
C THR A 62 -18.83 3.82 -2.62
N CYS A 63 -18.41 4.38 -1.48
CA CYS A 63 -17.44 5.48 -1.46
C CYS A 63 -16.29 5.30 -0.45
N LEU A 64 -16.20 4.18 0.26
CA LEU A 64 -15.24 3.92 1.34
C LEU A 64 -15.23 4.89 2.53
N ARG A 65 -16.13 5.88 2.58
CA ARG A 65 -16.30 6.73 3.76
C ARG A 65 -16.51 5.86 5.00
N ALA A 66 -15.83 6.20 6.09
CA ALA A 66 -16.07 5.60 7.40
C ALA A 66 -17.51 5.88 7.85
N VAL A 67 -18.18 4.85 8.36
CA VAL A 67 -19.59 4.91 8.75
C VAL A 67 -19.71 4.58 10.22
N GLY A 68 -20.29 5.50 10.98
CA GLY A 68 -20.63 5.25 12.38
C GLY A 68 -21.87 4.36 12.52
N PRO A 69 -22.10 3.70 13.68
CA PRO A 69 -23.24 2.79 13.88
C PRO A 69 -24.61 3.40 13.59
N GLN A 70 -24.77 4.71 13.83
CA GLN A 70 -26.03 5.44 13.63
C GLN A 70 -26.26 5.89 12.17
N GLU A 71 -25.20 5.94 11.36
CA GLU A 71 -25.25 6.34 9.95
C GLU A 71 -25.31 5.14 9.00
N CYS A 72 -25.11 3.92 9.51
CA CYS A 72 -25.05 2.73 8.68
C CYS A 72 -26.42 2.32 8.15
N VAL A 73 -26.58 2.42 6.84
CA VAL A 73 -27.66 1.81 6.08
C VAL A 73 -27.17 0.43 5.64
N GLY A 74 -27.43 -0.60 6.44
CA GLY A 74 -27.05 -1.99 6.12
C GLY A 74 -27.90 -2.59 5.01
N CYS A 75 -27.29 -3.37 4.12
CA CYS A 75 -28.02 -4.12 3.09
C CYS A 75 -28.84 -5.24 3.74
N SER A 76 -30.16 -5.16 3.68
CA SER A 76 -31.07 -6.16 4.28
C SER A 76 -31.03 -7.53 3.58
N SER A 77 -30.56 -7.58 2.33
CA SER A 77 -30.49 -8.82 1.54
C SER A 77 -29.27 -9.67 1.91
N CYS A 78 -28.06 -9.11 1.78
CA CYS A 78 -26.84 -9.87 2.07
C CYS A 78 -26.35 -9.72 3.51
N GLN A 79 -26.64 -8.61 4.18
CA GLN A 79 -26.07 -8.24 5.49
C GLN A 79 -24.53 -8.15 5.50
N GLN A 80 -23.90 -8.08 4.32
CA GLN A 80 -22.45 -8.03 4.12
C GLN A 80 -21.96 -6.69 3.53
N ALA A 81 -22.83 -5.67 3.50
CA ALA A 81 -22.50 -4.35 2.99
C ALA A 81 -23.20 -3.27 3.82
N CYS A 82 -22.47 -2.21 4.15
CA CYS A 82 -22.96 -0.99 4.78
C CYS A 82 -22.85 0.19 3.82
N PHE A 83 -23.79 1.12 3.90
CA PHE A 83 -23.77 2.38 3.14
C PHE A 83 -23.92 3.55 4.09
N CYS A 84 -23.31 4.68 3.74
CA CYS A 84 -23.31 5.86 4.60
C CYS A 84 -24.55 6.75 4.45
N SER A 85 -25.39 6.47 3.45
CA SER A 85 -26.65 7.17 3.19
C SER A 85 -27.54 6.38 2.21
N PRO A 86 -28.84 6.68 2.11
CA PRO A 86 -29.73 6.11 1.10
C PRO A 86 -29.27 6.38 -0.34
N GLU A 87 -28.66 7.55 -0.60
CA GLU A 87 -28.11 7.90 -1.91
C GLU A 87 -26.93 6.99 -2.28
N CYS A 88 -26.03 6.70 -1.33
CA CYS A 88 -24.95 5.74 -1.53
C CYS A 88 -25.47 4.31 -1.76
N LEU A 89 -26.50 3.89 -1.04
CA LEU A 89 -27.16 2.59 -1.26
C LEU A 89 -27.75 2.51 -2.68
N GLN A 90 -28.47 3.55 -3.11
CA GLN A 90 -29.05 3.62 -4.44
C GLN A 90 -27.97 3.61 -5.52
N ALA A 91 -26.92 4.41 -5.37
CA ALA A 91 -25.80 4.45 -6.32
C ALA A 91 -25.03 3.13 -6.38
N GLY A 92 -24.80 2.49 -5.23
CA GLY A 92 -24.11 1.20 -5.17
C GLY A 92 -24.92 0.07 -5.80
N THR A 93 -26.24 0.03 -5.57
CA THR A 93 -27.13 -1.00 -6.12
C THR A 93 -27.46 -0.80 -7.60
N SER A 94 -27.39 0.43 -8.11
CA SER A 94 -27.55 0.73 -9.54
C SER A 94 -26.27 0.53 -10.35
N THR A 95 -25.11 0.45 -9.70
CA THR A 95 -23.81 0.26 -10.38
C THR A 95 -23.44 -1.23 -10.44
N PRO A 96 -23.35 -1.83 -11.65
CA PRO A 96 -23.18 -3.28 -11.82
C PRO A 96 -22.00 -3.90 -11.07
N TRP A 97 -20.87 -3.19 -10.98
CA TRP A 97 -19.62 -3.62 -10.36
C TRP A 97 -19.39 -3.09 -8.94
N VAL A 98 -20.43 -2.58 -8.26
CA VAL A 98 -20.34 -2.12 -6.86
C VAL A 98 -21.18 -3.01 -5.94
N HIS A 99 -22.51 -2.94 -6.03
CA HIS A 99 -23.38 -3.77 -5.18
C HIS A 99 -24.69 -4.13 -5.90
N SER A 100 -24.59 -4.53 -7.16
CA SER A 100 -25.74 -4.98 -7.95
C SER A 100 -26.40 -6.24 -7.35
N PRO A 101 -27.67 -6.56 -7.71
CA PRO A 101 -28.35 -7.74 -7.17
C PRO A 101 -27.57 -9.07 -7.32
N PRO A 102 -26.87 -9.35 -8.45
CA PRO A 102 -25.99 -10.51 -8.56
C PRO A 102 -24.85 -10.52 -7.54
N LEU A 103 -24.15 -9.39 -7.37
CA LEU A 103 -23.06 -9.25 -6.39
C LEU A 103 -23.57 -9.37 -4.95
N CYS A 104 -24.72 -8.78 -4.67
CA CYS A 104 -25.39 -8.89 -3.37
C CYS A 104 -25.67 -10.36 -3.01
N GLY A 105 -26.24 -11.13 -3.95
CA GLY A 105 -26.48 -12.56 -3.75
C GLY A 105 -25.18 -13.37 -3.56
N ALA A 106 -24.12 -13.02 -4.30
CA ALA A 106 -22.81 -13.63 -4.15
C ALA A 106 -22.19 -13.36 -2.77
N TYR A 107 -22.27 -12.13 -2.27
CA TYR A 107 -21.81 -11.76 -0.93
C TYR A 107 -22.52 -12.58 0.15
N ALA A 108 -23.85 -12.74 0.04
CA ALA A 108 -24.63 -13.53 0.98
C ALA A 108 -24.17 -15.01 1.03
N ARG A 109 -23.88 -15.60 -0.15
CA ARG A 109 -23.37 -16.98 -0.25
C ARG A 109 -21.96 -17.11 0.32
N LEU A 110 -21.05 -16.21 -0.04
CA LEU A 110 -19.67 -16.23 0.47
C LEU A 110 -19.62 -16.10 2.00
N ALA A 111 -20.48 -15.26 2.59
CA ALA A 111 -20.54 -15.11 4.04
C ALA A 111 -20.94 -16.39 4.79
N ALA A 112 -21.74 -17.26 4.15
CA ALA A 112 -22.12 -18.55 4.74
C ALA A 112 -20.94 -19.54 4.83
N LEU A 113 -19.88 -19.32 4.05
CA LEU A 113 -18.72 -20.22 3.98
C LEU A 113 -17.65 -19.91 5.04
N GLN A 114 -17.74 -18.77 5.74
CA GLN A 114 -16.80 -18.37 6.81
C GLN A 114 -15.32 -18.45 6.39
N LEU A 115 -15.02 -17.98 5.18
CA LEU A 115 -13.67 -18.00 4.61
C LEU A 115 -12.71 -17.08 5.39
N PRO A 116 -11.40 -17.36 5.36
CA PRO A 116 -10.39 -16.42 5.83
C PRO A 116 -10.53 -15.05 5.15
N VAL A 117 -10.19 -13.98 5.87
CA VAL A 117 -10.36 -12.58 5.41
C VAL A 117 -9.67 -12.33 4.07
N GLU A 118 -8.45 -12.86 3.89
CA GLU A 118 -7.70 -12.72 2.64
C GLU A 118 -8.42 -13.36 1.45
N GLU A 119 -8.85 -14.62 1.58
CA GLU A 119 -9.58 -15.33 0.52
C GLU A 119 -10.93 -14.68 0.21
N ALA A 120 -11.62 -14.20 1.25
CA ALA A 120 -12.85 -13.43 1.08
C ALA A 120 -12.59 -12.13 0.31
N GLY A 121 -11.45 -11.47 0.56
CA GLY A 121 -11.00 -10.29 -0.18
C GLY A 121 -10.78 -10.59 -1.66
N GLN A 122 -9.99 -11.63 -1.96
CA GLN A 122 -9.70 -12.08 -3.32
C GLN A 122 -10.96 -12.46 -4.10
N LEU A 123 -11.88 -13.20 -3.48
CA LEU A 123 -13.16 -13.55 -4.09
C LEU A 123 -14.04 -12.31 -4.35
N ARG A 124 -14.09 -11.35 -3.41
CA ARG A 124 -14.80 -10.09 -3.63
C ARG A 124 -14.18 -9.30 -4.78
N PHE A 125 -12.86 -9.22 -4.88
CA PHE A 125 -12.20 -8.59 -6.01
C PHE A 125 -12.57 -9.25 -7.35
N LEU A 126 -12.46 -10.57 -7.45
CA LEU A 126 -12.82 -11.31 -8.65
C LEU A 126 -14.29 -11.12 -9.04
N LEU A 127 -15.21 -11.11 -8.08
CA LEU A 127 -16.62 -10.82 -8.33
C LEU A 127 -16.82 -9.46 -9.01
N HIS A 128 -16.14 -8.41 -8.51
CA HIS A 128 -16.26 -7.06 -9.06
C HIS A 128 -15.58 -6.93 -10.44
N ALA A 129 -14.42 -7.56 -10.63
CA ALA A 129 -13.73 -7.61 -11.92
C ALA A 129 -14.56 -8.34 -12.99
N LEU A 130 -15.17 -9.47 -12.65
CA LEU A 130 -16.07 -10.19 -13.55
C LEU A 130 -17.36 -9.40 -13.81
N ALA A 131 -17.87 -8.65 -12.83
CA ALA A 131 -19.01 -7.76 -13.05
C ALA A 131 -18.69 -6.67 -14.09
N LEU A 132 -17.46 -6.10 -14.08
CA LEU A 132 -17.00 -5.20 -15.14
C LEU A 132 -17.00 -5.90 -16.51
N LYS A 133 -16.39 -7.09 -16.60
CA LYS A 133 -16.30 -7.88 -17.84
C LYS A 133 -17.66 -8.14 -18.49
N HIS A 134 -18.65 -8.55 -17.69
CA HIS A 134 -19.96 -8.99 -18.20
C HIS A 134 -20.97 -7.85 -18.38
N THR A 135 -20.67 -6.66 -17.85
CA THR A 135 -21.55 -5.51 -18.01
C THR A 135 -21.40 -4.90 -19.40
N GLN A 136 -22.49 -4.86 -20.15
CA GLN A 136 -22.54 -4.26 -21.48
C GLN A 136 -22.64 -2.74 -21.41
N SER A 137 -21.59 -2.07 -20.93
CA SER A 137 -21.47 -0.61 -20.99
C SER A 137 -20.07 -0.18 -21.45
N PRO A 138 -19.94 0.95 -22.18
CA PRO A 138 -18.63 1.48 -22.57
C PRO A 138 -17.72 1.76 -21.36
N GLU A 139 -18.29 2.24 -20.26
CA GLU A 139 -17.55 2.52 -19.02
C GLU A 139 -17.01 1.22 -18.40
N ALA A 140 -17.83 0.18 -18.31
CA ALA A 140 -17.41 -1.12 -17.77
C ALA A 140 -16.30 -1.74 -18.61
N ALA A 141 -16.45 -1.70 -19.94
CA ALA A 141 -15.43 -2.18 -20.87
C ALA A 141 -14.12 -1.40 -20.75
N GLN A 142 -14.19 -0.07 -20.60
CA GLN A 142 -13.01 0.78 -20.39
C GLN A 142 -12.29 0.45 -19.07
N ARG A 143 -13.04 0.32 -17.97
CA ARG A 143 -12.50 -0.07 -16.65
C ARG A 143 -11.88 -1.47 -16.69
N TYR A 144 -12.53 -2.43 -17.35
CA TYR A 144 -11.99 -3.78 -17.48
C TYR A 144 -10.72 -3.82 -18.32
N ALA A 145 -10.69 -3.09 -19.44
CA ALA A 145 -9.48 -2.97 -20.27
C ALA A 145 -8.32 -2.32 -19.49
N ALA A 146 -8.60 -1.29 -18.70
CA ALA A 146 -7.62 -0.67 -17.81
C ALA A 146 -7.08 -1.66 -16.77
N LEU A 147 -7.93 -2.50 -16.19
CA LEU A 147 -7.54 -3.56 -15.25
C LEU A 147 -6.59 -4.57 -15.92
N LEU A 148 -6.89 -5.00 -17.15
CA LEU A 148 -6.05 -5.96 -17.89
C LEU A 148 -4.69 -5.38 -18.32
N ASP A 149 -4.61 -4.07 -18.58
CA ASP A 149 -3.36 -3.38 -18.96
C ASP A 149 -2.37 -3.21 -17.80
N LEU A 150 -2.77 -3.45 -16.54
CA LEU A 150 -1.89 -3.38 -15.38
C LEU A 150 -0.75 -4.41 -15.44
N VAL A 151 0.37 -4.09 -14.77
CA VAL A 151 1.51 -5.01 -14.67
C VAL A 151 1.15 -6.18 -13.77
N GLY A 152 1.44 -7.41 -14.18
CA GLY A 152 1.22 -8.60 -13.37
C GLY A 152 0.98 -9.84 -14.22
N GLU A 153 2.07 -10.46 -14.64
CA GLU A 153 2.01 -11.78 -15.28
C GLU A 153 1.88 -12.87 -14.20
N PRO A 154 0.90 -13.79 -14.31
CA PRO A 154 0.62 -14.75 -13.27
C PRO A 154 1.75 -15.78 -13.11
N THR A 155 2.10 -16.05 -11.87
CA THR A 155 3.02 -17.11 -11.46
C THR A 155 2.29 -18.47 -11.36
N ALA A 156 3.04 -19.55 -11.13
CA ALA A 156 2.44 -20.85 -10.84
C ALA A 156 1.59 -20.84 -9.54
N ALA A 157 1.98 -20.04 -8.55
CA ALA A 157 1.22 -19.86 -7.32
C ALA A 157 -0.13 -19.18 -7.58
N ASP A 158 -0.14 -18.14 -8.42
CA ASP A 158 -1.38 -17.45 -8.81
C ASP A 158 -2.34 -18.37 -9.57
N GLN A 159 -1.81 -19.23 -10.43
CA GLN A 159 -2.59 -20.23 -11.17
C GLN A 159 -3.22 -21.26 -10.22
N ALA A 160 -2.46 -21.74 -9.23
CA ALA A 160 -2.95 -22.67 -8.22
C ALA A 160 -4.04 -22.01 -7.35
N LEU A 161 -3.84 -20.76 -6.94
CA LEU A 161 -4.84 -19.98 -6.20
C LEU A 161 -6.12 -19.79 -7.02
N ALA A 162 -6.00 -19.39 -8.29
CA ALA A 162 -7.16 -19.25 -9.18
C ALA A 162 -7.95 -20.55 -9.34
N ALA A 163 -7.26 -21.68 -9.53
CA ALA A 163 -7.90 -23.00 -9.62
C ALA A 163 -8.67 -23.37 -8.34
N ARG A 164 -8.13 -22.99 -7.17
CA ARG A 164 -8.74 -23.23 -5.86
C ARG A 164 -9.97 -22.34 -5.61
N LEU A 165 -9.92 -21.07 -6.02
CA LEU A 165 -11.01 -20.11 -5.83
C LEU A 165 -12.14 -20.24 -6.86
N ALA A 166 -11.85 -20.71 -8.08
CA ALA A 166 -12.83 -20.85 -9.15
C ALA A 166 -14.13 -21.61 -8.79
N PRO A 167 -14.11 -22.79 -8.13
CA PRO A 167 -15.34 -23.47 -7.75
C PRO A 167 -16.19 -22.66 -6.76
N VAL A 168 -15.54 -22.01 -5.78
CA VAL A 168 -16.21 -21.15 -4.79
C VAL A 168 -16.83 -19.93 -5.47
N LEU A 169 -16.10 -19.31 -6.41
CA LEU A 169 -16.58 -18.18 -7.19
C LEU A 169 -17.79 -18.56 -8.07
N ALA A 170 -17.75 -19.74 -8.68
CA ALA A 170 -18.85 -20.25 -9.49
C ALA A 170 -20.13 -20.50 -8.66
N GLU A 171 -19.99 -21.08 -7.47
CA GLU A 171 -21.09 -21.25 -6.52
C GLU A 171 -21.62 -19.89 -6.04
N ALA A 172 -20.72 -18.97 -5.71
CA ALA A 172 -21.08 -17.60 -5.35
C ALA A 172 -21.81 -16.87 -6.48
N LEU A 173 -21.56 -17.17 -7.76
CA LEU A 173 -22.25 -16.59 -8.91
C LEU A 173 -23.44 -17.42 -9.43
N ALA A 174 -23.88 -18.45 -8.70
CA ALA A 174 -24.98 -19.31 -9.12
C ALA A 174 -26.22 -18.49 -9.55
N GLY A 175 -26.65 -18.70 -10.81
CA GLY A 175 -27.78 -18.01 -11.43
C GLY A 175 -27.46 -16.67 -12.10
N ALA A 176 -26.28 -16.09 -11.88
CA ALA A 176 -25.82 -14.85 -12.52
C ALA A 176 -24.83 -15.07 -13.67
N LEU A 177 -24.14 -16.21 -13.69
CA LEU A 177 -23.17 -16.57 -14.73
C LEU A 177 -23.75 -17.62 -15.69
N PRO A 178 -24.09 -17.26 -16.95
CA PRO A 178 -24.51 -18.24 -17.95
C PRO A 178 -23.37 -19.23 -18.24
N GLY A 179 -23.57 -20.52 -17.94
CA GLY A 179 -22.55 -21.56 -18.12
C GLY A 179 -21.84 -22.04 -16.84
N GLY A 180 -22.13 -21.45 -15.67
CA GLY A 180 -21.59 -21.90 -14.39
C GLY A 180 -20.06 -21.88 -14.31
N ALA A 181 -19.45 -22.81 -13.55
CA ALA A 181 -18.00 -22.85 -13.35
C ALA A 181 -17.19 -22.98 -14.65
N ALA A 182 -17.73 -23.64 -15.67
CA ALA A 182 -17.08 -23.82 -16.96
C ALA A 182 -16.95 -22.52 -17.78
N ALA A 183 -17.64 -21.45 -17.38
CA ALA A 183 -17.51 -20.13 -17.98
C ALA A 183 -16.35 -19.30 -17.40
N LEU A 184 -15.69 -19.77 -16.33
CA LEU A 184 -14.56 -19.09 -15.71
C LEU A 184 -13.25 -19.52 -16.38
N ASP A 185 -12.49 -18.54 -16.89
CA ASP A 185 -11.14 -18.76 -17.43
C ASP A 185 -10.11 -18.66 -16.29
N LEU A 186 -9.49 -19.79 -15.94
CA LEU A 186 -8.50 -19.85 -14.86
C LEU A 186 -7.27 -18.98 -15.13
N SER A 187 -6.85 -18.85 -16.39
CA SER A 187 -5.71 -18.02 -16.76
C SER A 187 -6.02 -16.55 -16.54
N GLU A 188 -7.25 -16.15 -16.86
CA GLU A 188 -7.72 -14.79 -16.62
C GLU A 188 -7.85 -14.49 -15.12
N LEU A 189 -8.42 -15.41 -14.33
CA LEU A 189 -8.52 -15.25 -12.87
C LEU A 189 -7.14 -15.09 -12.22
N ALA A 190 -6.16 -15.92 -12.61
CA ALA A 190 -4.79 -15.83 -12.11
C ALA A 190 -4.15 -14.47 -12.47
N ALA A 191 -4.34 -14.00 -13.70
CA ALA A 191 -3.85 -12.70 -14.13
C ALA A 191 -4.50 -11.55 -13.35
N LEU A 192 -5.80 -11.63 -13.07
CA LEU A 192 -6.51 -10.62 -12.27
C LEU A 192 -5.99 -10.57 -10.83
N LEU A 193 -5.81 -11.72 -10.18
CA LEU A 193 -5.27 -11.80 -8.81
C LEU A 193 -3.87 -11.22 -8.72
N ARG A 194 -2.98 -11.57 -9.66
CA ARG A 194 -1.62 -11.02 -9.68
C ARG A 194 -1.62 -9.51 -9.91
N LYS A 195 -2.51 -9.01 -10.77
CA LYS A 195 -2.65 -7.56 -11.01
C LYS A 195 -3.21 -6.84 -9.79
N GLU A 196 -4.17 -7.41 -9.05
CA GLU A 196 -4.62 -6.86 -7.77
C GLU A 196 -3.46 -6.76 -6.78
N GLN A 197 -2.72 -7.86 -6.58
CA GLN A 197 -1.62 -7.92 -5.63
C GLN A 197 -0.55 -6.84 -5.89
N LEU A 198 -0.21 -6.60 -7.16
CA LEU A 198 0.85 -5.68 -7.54
C LEU A 198 0.42 -4.21 -7.67
N ASN A 199 -0.87 -3.93 -7.86
CA ASN A 199 -1.35 -2.58 -8.22
C ASN A 199 -2.45 -2.06 -7.28
N SER A 200 -2.86 -2.83 -6.28
CA SER A 200 -3.85 -2.37 -5.30
C SER A 200 -3.24 -1.37 -4.32
N TYR A 201 -4.01 -0.33 -4.04
CA TYR A 201 -3.71 0.71 -3.09
C TYR A 201 -4.52 0.45 -1.82
N GLY A 202 -3.86 0.07 -0.73
CA GLY A 202 -4.49 -0.05 0.57
C GLY A 202 -5.02 1.31 1.06
N ILE A 203 -6.25 1.32 1.59
CA ILE A 203 -6.86 2.47 2.24
C ILE A 203 -6.85 2.23 3.74
N LEU A 204 -6.12 3.06 4.48
CA LEU A 204 -6.07 2.98 5.94
C LEU A 204 -7.45 3.32 6.54
N ALA A 205 -7.81 2.61 7.60
CA ALA A 205 -8.95 2.96 8.43
C ALA A 205 -8.77 4.35 9.06
N SER A 206 -9.87 5.07 9.25
CA SER A 206 -9.83 6.35 9.97
C SER A 206 -9.46 6.13 11.44
N ALA A 207 -8.94 7.17 12.11
CA ALA A 207 -8.63 7.08 13.54
C ALA A 207 -9.84 6.62 14.38
N ALA A 208 -11.04 7.13 14.06
CA ALA A 208 -12.28 6.73 14.71
C ALA A 208 -12.63 5.26 14.47
N GLN A 209 -12.40 4.73 13.27
CA GLN A 209 -12.60 3.31 12.97
C GLN A 209 -11.60 2.44 13.75
N ALA A 210 -10.33 2.83 13.77
CA ALA A 210 -9.29 2.10 14.51
C ALA A 210 -9.59 2.06 16.02
N GLU A 211 -10.05 3.17 16.60
CA GLU A 211 -10.49 3.23 18.01
C GLU A 211 -11.70 2.34 18.28
N ALA A 212 -12.71 2.38 17.41
CA ALA A 212 -13.93 1.57 17.56
C ALA A 212 -13.63 0.06 17.49
N VAL A 213 -12.74 -0.34 16.60
CA VAL A 213 -12.29 -1.74 16.47
C VAL A 213 -11.56 -2.19 17.74
N ARG A 214 -10.57 -1.41 18.21
CA ARG A 214 -9.84 -1.73 19.46
C ARG A 214 -10.79 -1.86 20.65
N ALA A 215 -11.79 -0.98 20.75
CA ALA A 215 -12.79 -1.05 21.80
C ALA A 215 -13.65 -2.32 21.71
N ALA A 216 -14.05 -2.74 20.50
CA ALA A 216 -14.82 -3.96 20.28
C ALA A 216 -14.01 -5.22 20.61
N GLU A 217 -12.74 -5.28 20.22
CA GLU A 217 -11.83 -6.40 20.53
C GLU A 217 -11.56 -6.51 22.02
N ALA A 218 -11.32 -5.38 22.71
CA ALA A 218 -11.18 -5.34 24.16
C ALA A 218 -12.45 -5.84 24.88
N ALA A 219 -13.64 -5.46 24.40
CA ALA A 219 -14.91 -5.93 24.94
C ALA A 219 -15.12 -7.44 24.72
N ALA A 220 -14.73 -7.98 23.55
CA ALA A 220 -14.82 -9.40 23.25
C ALA A 220 -13.91 -10.24 24.16
N ARG A 221 -12.68 -9.79 24.44
CA ARG A 221 -11.75 -10.43 25.38
C ARG A 221 -12.32 -10.49 26.80
N GLN A 222 -12.98 -9.41 27.25
CA GLN A 222 -13.61 -9.35 28.57
C GLN A 222 -14.88 -10.23 28.66
N GLY A 223 -15.64 -10.36 27.57
CA GLY A 223 -16.83 -11.22 27.50
C GLY A 223 -16.53 -12.72 27.44
N GLY A 224 -15.32 -13.12 27.00
CA GLY A 224 -14.86 -14.51 26.96
C GLY A 224 -14.38 -15.07 28.31
N ALA A 225 -14.09 -14.21 29.30
CA ALA A 225 -13.52 -14.60 30.60
C ALA A 225 -14.57 -15.10 31.64
N SER A 226 -15.73 -15.59 31.18
CA SER A 226 -16.76 -16.20 32.04
C SER A 226 -16.50 -17.70 32.35
N GLY A 227 -15.45 -18.29 31.77
CA GLY A 227 -14.99 -19.65 32.11
C GLY A 227 -14.07 -19.65 33.32
N SER A 228 -14.55 -20.12 34.47
CA SER A 228 -13.80 -20.36 35.71
C SER A 228 -12.46 -21.06 35.48
N GLY A 229 -11.34 -20.35 35.61
CA GLY A 229 -9.98 -20.89 35.64
C GLY A 229 -9.03 -19.92 36.35
N ARG A 230 -8.35 -20.38 37.39
CA ARG A 230 -7.49 -19.59 38.30
C ARG A 230 -6.33 -18.89 37.60
N GLY A 231 -6.21 -17.59 37.86
CA GLY A 231 -4.99 -16.82 38.12
C GLY A 231 -3.70 -17.23 37.40
N GLY A 232 -3.47 -16.63 36.24
CA GLY A 232 -2.13 -16.34 35.71
C GLY A 232 -2.06 -14.82 35.52
N ALA A 233 -0.95 -14.21 35.94
CA ALA A 233 -0.70 -12.79 35.71
C ALA A 233 -0.78 -12.53 34.21
N VAL A 234 -1.67 -11.60 33.82
CA VAL A 234 -1.69 -11.09 32.46
C VAL A 234 -0.43 -10.24 32.33
N GLU A 235 0.60 -10.85 31.74
CA GLU A 235 1.68 -10.10 31.13
C GLU A 235 0.99 -9.10 30.20
N GLN A 236 1.22 -7.82 30.48
CA GLN A 236 0.87 -6.76 29.55
C GLN A 236 1.73 -7.04 28.33
N GLU A 237 1.18 -7.77 27.36
CA GLU A 237 1.69 -7.78 26.00
C GLU A 237 1.91 -6.32 25.65
N GLU A 238 3.20 -5.96 25.55
CA GLU A 238 3.66 -4.69 25.06
C GLU A 238 2.86 -4.39 23.80
N GLU A 239 2.39 -3.14 23.63
CA GLU A 239 1.60 -2.71 22.47
C GLU A 239 2.29 -3.18 21.18
N GLU A 240 1.89 -4.37 20.69
CA GLU A 240 2.39 -4.94 19.44
C GLU A 240 2.14 -3.89 18.37
N ASP A 241 3.24 -3.57 17.67
CA ASP A 241 3.38 -2.52 16.69
C ASP A 241 2.06 -2.29 15.93
N GLY A 242 1.49 -1.09 16.14
CA GLY A 242 0.11 -0.74 15.81
C GLY A 242 -0.16 -0.68 14.31
N GLU A 243 -0.10 -1.84 13.65
CA GLU A 243 -0.29 -1.97 12.22
C GLU A 243 -1.69 -1.45 11.86
N ARG A 244 -1.71 -0.36 11.07
CA ARG A 244 -2.93 0.36 10.78
C ARG A 244 -3.79 -0.45 9.82
N ARG A 245 -4.87 -1.03 10.37
CA ARG A 245 -5.86 -1.81 9.62
C ARG A 245 -6.34 -1.09 8.35
N LEU A 246 -6.50 -1.85 7.28
CA LEU A 246 -7.08 -1.39 6.02
C LEU A 246 -8.61 -1.42 6.12
N ARG A 247 -9.29 -0.35 5.72
CA ARG A 247 -10.75 -0.35 5.54
C ARG A 247 -11.17 -0.85 4.17
N GLY A 248 -10.23 -0.91 3.22
CA GLY A 248 -10.48 -1.29 1.85
C GLY A 248 -9.27 -1.11 0.96
N SER A 249 -9.49 -1.33 -0.33
CA SER A 249 -8.49 -1.18 -1.38
C SER A 249 -9.08 -0.47 -2.59
N ALA A 250 -8.21 0.10 -3.40
CA ALA A 250 -8.57 0.73 -4.66
C ALA A 250 -7.54 0.38 -5.74
N ILE A 251 -7.99 0.30 -6.99
CA ILE A 251 -7.11 0.12 -8.15
C ILE A 251 -7.25 1.34 -9.05
N TYR A 252 -6.13 1.89 -9.49
CA TYR A 252 -6.05 3.11 -10.29
C TYR A 252 -5.17 2.85 -11.51
N ALA A 253 -5.62 3.21 -12.72
CA ALA A 253 -4.92 2.82 -13.94
C ALA A 253 -3.66 3.67 -14.17
N GLN A 254 -3.78 4.98 -14.02
CA GLN A 254 -2.69 5.92 -14.21
C GLN A 254 -1.77 5.98 -12.98
N ALA A 255 -2.32 5.93 -11.76
CA ALA A 255 -1.49 5.97 -10.56
C ALA A 255 -0.56 4.74 -10.48
N SER A 256 -0.99 3.57 -10.97
CA SER A 256 -0.16 2.35 -11.04
C SER A 256 1.05 2.47 -11.99
N LEU A 257 1.17 3.57 -12.76
CA LEU A 257 2.36 3.89 -13.57
C LEU A 257 3.42 4.70 -12.79
N ILE A 258 3.12 5.14 -11.57
CA ILE A 258 4.07 5.86 -10.70
C ILE A 258 4.96 4.82 -10.03
N ASN A 259 6.24 4.78 -10.42
CA ASN A 259 7.20 3.80 -9.91
C ASN A 259 7.60 4.05 -8.45
N HIS A 260 8.23 3.04 -7.86
CA HIS A 260 8.79 3.11 -6.51
C HIS A 260 10.12 3.85 -6.44
N GLU A 261 10.26 4.78 -5.49
CA GLU A 261 11.54 5.15 -4.89
C GLU A 261 11.40 5.30 -3.37
N CYS A 262 12.46 4.97 -2.61
CA CYS A 262 12.47 5.12 -1.14
C CYS A 262 12.59 6.59 -0.68
N LEU A 263 12.75 7.54 -1.62
CA LEU A 263 12.61 8.98 -1.44
C LEU A 263 11.64 9.51 -2.50
N PRO A 264 10.33 9.43 -2.23
CA PRO A 264 9.33 9.79 -3.22
C PRO A 264 9.34 11.28 -3.50
N ASN A 265 8.91 11.70 -4.68
CA ASN A 265 8.74 13.11 -5.02
C ASN A 265 7.27 13.54 -5.11
N VAL A 266 6.35 12.58 -4.95
CA VAL A 266 4.91 12.80 -4.81
C VAL A 266 4.35 12.09 -3.58
N ALA A 267 3.32 12.68 -2.96
CA ALA A 267 2.55 12.07 -1.88
C ALA A 267 1.11 11.85 -2.32
N ARG A 268 0.62 10.65 -2.03
CA ARG A 268 -0.77 10.23 -2.24
C ARG A 268 -1.66 10.75 -1.12
N TYR A 269 -2.80 11.32 -1.46
CA TYR A 269 -3.87 11.73 -0.55
C TYR A 269 -5.20 11.13 -1.01
N ASP A 270 -6.02 10.73 -0.05
CA ASP A 270 -7.38 10.25 -0.26
C ASP A 270 -8.34 11.07 0.63
N PHE A 271 -9.52 11.40 0.12
CA PHE A 271 -10.47 12.31 0.78
C PHE A 271 -11.83 11.67 1.06
N PHE A 272 -11.87 10.34 1.27
CA PHE A 272 -13.12 9.60 1.46
C PHE A 272 -13.99 10.11 2.62
N ASP A 273 -13.36 10.67 3.66
CA ASP A 273 -14.04 11.17 4.87
C ASP A 273 -14.22 12.69 4.91
N ASP A 274 -13.73 13.41 3.88
CA ASP A 274 -13.80 14.87 3.84
C ASP A 274 -14.99 15.33 2.97
N PRO A 275 -16.07 15.86 3.57
CA PRO A 275 -17.24 16.32 2.82
C PRO A 275 -16.97 17.58 1.98
N SER A 276 -15.84 18.27 2.21
CA SER A 276 -15.44 19.44 1.43
C SER A 276 -14.81 19.06 0.09
N HIS A 277 -14.28 17.84 -0.03
CA HIS A 277 -13.74 17.31 -1.27
C HIS A 277 -14.82 16.53 -2.03
N ARG A 278 -15.18 17.02 -3.21
CA ARG A 278 -16.16 16.40 -4.11
C ARG A 278 -15.47 15.94 -5.39
N ASN A 279 -16.00 14.89 -6.00
CA ASN A 279 -15.53 14.45 -7.31
C ASN A 279 -15.58 15.63 -8.30
N PRO A 280 -14.55 15.81 -9.14
CA PRO A 280 -14.58 16.82 -10.19
C PRO A 280 -15.77 16.58 -11.12
N ALA A 281 -16.37 17.67 -11.61
CA ALA A 281 -17.44 17.57 -12.60
C ALA A 281 -16.90 16.86 -13.86
N PRO A 282 -17.71 16.01 -14.53
CA PRO A 282 -17.27 15.36 -15.76
C PRO A 282 -16.85 16.45 -16.75
N ALA A 283 -15.60 16.34 -17.24
CA ALA A 283 -15.10 17.24 -18.25
C ALA A 283 -16.04 17.17 -19.45
N SER A 284 -16.62 18.31 -19.87
CA SER A 284 -17.35 18.37 -21.13
C SER A 284 -16.45 17.82 -22.22
N ALA A 285 -16.90 16.82 -22.96
CA ALA A 285 -16.14 16.12 -23.97
C ALA A 285 -15.58 17.10 -25.03
N SER A 286 -14.42 17.70 -24.76
CA SER A 286 -13.58 18.32 -25.77
C SER A 286 -12.63 17.22 -26.25
N ALA A 287 -12.87 16.75 -27.47
CA ALA A 287 -12.10 15.70 -28.11
C ALA A 287 -10.61 16.05 -28.15
N SER A 288 -9.80 15.37 -27.33
CA SER A 288 -8.38 15.18 -27.59
C SER A 288 -8.13 13.71 -27.93
N THR A 289 -8.17 13.39 -29.22
CA THR A 289 -7.78 12.10 -29.78
C THR A 289 -6.26 11.99 -29.77
N SER A 290 -5.66 11.59 -28.66
CA SER A 290 -4.34 10.92 -28.57
C SER A 290 -3.86 10.89 -27.11
N GLY A 291 -3.59 9.69 -26.59
CA GLY A 291 -3.01 9.47 -25.26
C GLY A 291 -3.97 8.75 -24.30
N ALA A 292 -3.40 7.79 -23.55
CA ALA A 292 -3.99 6.84 -22.58
C ALA A 292 -5.47 7.04 -22.15
N PRO A 293 -6.26 5.97 -22.02
CA PRO A 293 -7.68 6.07 -21.69
C PRO A 293 -7.89 6.53 -20.24
N ALA A 294 -8.07 7.82 -19.99
CA ALA A 294 -8.67 8.28 -18.73
C ALA A 294 -10.12 7.75 -18.67
N ILE A 295 -10.45 7.08 -17.58
CA ILE A 295 -11.79 6.55 -17.34
C ILE A 295 -12.76 7.72 -17.25
N ALA A 296 -13.67 7.83 -18.22
CA ALA A 296 -14.71 8.85 -18.21
C ALA A 296 -15.70 8.50 -17.09
N VAL A 297 -15.74 9.32 -16.04
CA VAL A 297 -16.64 9.13 -14.91
C VAL A 297 -18.05 9.57 -15.31
N ALA A 298 -19.04 8.66 -15.23
CA ALA A 298 -20.44 9.03 -15.37
C ALA A 298 -20.82 10.04 -14.26
N PRO A 299 -21.77 10.96 -14.50
CA PRO A 299 -22.12 11.97 -13.50
C PRO A 299 -22.58 11.32 -12.20
N THR A 300 -21.73 11.34 -11.17
CA THR A 300 -22.16 11.06 -9.80
C THR A 300 -23.07 12.21 -9.40
N ALA A 301 -24.27 11.89 -8.92
CA ALA A 301 -25.18 12.88 -8.36
C ALA A 301 -24.41 13.78 -7.38
N GLY A 302 -24.43 15.10 -7.63
CA GLY A 302 -23.75 16.08 -6.80
C GLY A 302 -24.20 15.92 -5.35
N GLY A 303 -23.29 15.45 -4.49
CA GLY A 303 -23.64 15.09 -3.11
C GLY A 303 -22.67 14.13 -2.44
N LEU A 304 -22.11 13.18 -3.19
CA LEU A 304 -21.26 12.11 -2.67
C LEU A 304 -19.82 12.57 -2.34
N ALA A 305 -19.21 11.90 -1.35
CA ALA A 305 -17.79 12.10 -0.99
C ALA A 305 -16.87 11.72 -2.15
N SER A 306 -15.70 12.36 -2.23
CA SER A 306 -14.73 12.06 -3.28
C SER A 306 -14.17 10.65 -3.14
N THR A 307 -14.10 9.93 -4.27
CA THR A 307 -13.42 8.63 -4.35
C THR A 307 -12.09 8.70 -5.09
N HIS A 308 -11.71 9.90 -5.54
CA HIS A 308 -10.49 10.10 -6.31
C HIS A 308 -9.24 9.98 -5.44
N VAL A 309 -8.19 9.40 -6.00
CA VAL A 309 -6.84 9.53 -5.46
C VAL A 309 -6.21 10.82 -5.98
N VAL A 310 -5.45 11.51 -5.12
CA VAL A 310 -4.77 12.75 -5.46
C VAL A 310 -3.28 12.62 -5.15
N PHE A 311 -2.43 12.92 -6.12
CA PHE A 311 -0.98 13.00 -5.92
C PHE A 311 -0.53 14.45 -5.92
N ARG A 312 0.16 14.88 -4.87
CA ARG A 312 0.76 16.21 -4.74
C ARG A 312 2.27 16.13 -4.82
N ALA A 313 2.91 17.04 -5.55
CA ALA A 313 4.36 17.14 -5.56
C ALA A 313 4.90 17.60 -4.20
N LEU A 314 5.95 16.95 -3.69
CA LEU A 314 6.57 17.35 -2.41
C LEU A 314 7.34 18.67 -2.53
N HIS A 315 7.98 18.86 -3.68
CA HIS A 315 8.80 20.02 -4.03
C HIS A 315 8.69 20.28 -5.53
N ASP A 316 9.39 21.31 -6.02
CA ASP A 316 9.42 21.61 -7.44
C ASP A 316 10.03 20.44 -8.23
N LEU A 317 9.36 20.04 -9.32
CA LEU A 317 9.79 18.98 -10.23
C LEU A 317 10.02 19.61 -11.62
N PRO A 318 11.27 19.69 -12.09
CA PRO A 318 11.58 20.14 -13.45
C PRO A 318 10.87 19.32 -14.53
N PRO A 319 10.76 19.81 -15.79
CA PRO A 319 10.30 19.00 -16.91
C PRO A 319 11.21 17.77 -17.12
N GLY A 320 10.61 16.61 -17.37
CA GLY A 320 11.29 15.34 -17.61
C GLY A 320 11.58 14.53 -16.34
N THR A 321 11.30 15.06 -15.15
CA THR A 321 11.44 14.34 -13.88
C THR A 321 10.47 13.16 -13.82
N GLU A 322 10.98 11.97 -13.49
CA GLU A 322 10.15 10.78 -13.21
C GLU A 322 9.34 11.03 -11.94
N LEU A 323 8.03 10.76 -11.96
CA LEU A 323 7.22 10.72 -10.75
C LEU A 323 7.49 9.42 -10.00
N ALA A 324 7.79 9.52 -8.72
CA ALA A 324 8.05 8.39 -7.85
C ALA A 324 7.30 8.51 -6.52
N GLN A 325 6.64 7.42 -6.13
CA GLN A 325 6.01 7.26 -4.82
C GLN A 325 6.75 6.18 -4.02
N SER A 326 6.55 6.10 -2.70
CA SER A 326 7.06 4.98 -1.92
C SER A 326 6.00 3.91 -1.80
N TYR A 327 6.31 2.67 -2.18
CA TYR A 327 5.42 1.52 -2.02
C TYR A 327 5.50 0.95 -0.60
N VAL A 328 6.61 1.24 0.08
CA VAL A 328 6.92 0.80 1.44
C VAL A 328 6.96 2.00 2.40
N PRO A 329 6.74 1.80 3.71
CA PRO A 329 6.88 2.85 4.68
C PRO A 329 8.28 3.48 4.68
N LEU A 330 8.35 4.81 4.81
CA LEU A 330 9.62 5.53 4.74
C LEU A 330 10.56 5.27 5.92
N HIS A 331 10.00 4.86 7.07
CA HIS A 331 10.75 4.62 8.30
C HIS A 331 11.44 3.25 8.34
N TRP A 332 11.07 2.32 7.46
CA TRP A 332 11.66 0.98 7.38
C TRP A 332 13.16 1.04 7.04
N GLY A 333 13.90 0.07 7.58
CA GLY A 333 15.33 -0.12 7.33
C GLY A 333 15.61 -0.60 5.91
N LEU A 334 16.88 -0.57 5.48
CA LEU A 334 17.25 -0.95 4.12
C LEU A 334 16.85 -2.40 3.80
N ALA A 335 17.13 -3.34 4.72
CA ALA A 335 16.83 -4.76 4.53
C ALA A 335 15.34 -5.04 4.35
N GLU A 336 14.51 -4.49 5.23
CA GLU A 336 13.05 -4.62 5.18
C GLU A 336 12.48 -4.08 3.86
N ARG A 337 12.93 -2.87 3.44
CA ARG A 337 12.48 -2.29 2.17
C ARG A 337 12.89 -3.14 0.98
N GLN A 338 14.12 -3.67 0.96
CA GLN A 338 14.60 -4.52 -0.13
C GLN A 338 13.88 -5.86 -0.17
N ALA A 339 13.65 -6.51 0.98
CA ALA A 339 12.87 -7.74 1.07
C ALA A 339 11.46 -7.53 0.50
N GLN A 340 10.74 -6.50 0.97
CA GLN A 340 9.41 -6.19 0.46
C GLN A 340 9.38 -5.90 -1.04
N CYS A 341 10.35 -5.13 -1.56
CA CYS A 341 10.47 -4.87 -3.00
C CYS A 341 10.68 -6.16 -3.82
N ARG A 342 11.48 -7.11 -3.32
CA ARG A 342 11.74 -8.38 -3.99
C ARG A 342 10.54 -9.32 -3.90
N ASP A 343 10.02 -9.54 -2.69
CA ASP A 343 9.10 -10.62 -2.41
C ASP A 343 7.70 -10.31 -2.93
N VAL A 344 7.26 -9.05 -2.80
CA VAL A 344 5.93 -8.63 -3.28
C VAL A 344 6.00 -8.15 -4.73
N TYR A 345 6.92 -7.24 -5.03
CA TYR A 345 6.93 -6.52 -6.31
C TYR A 345 7.90 -7.11 -7.36
N GLY A 346 8.77 -8.05 -6.97
CA GLY A 346 9.67 -8.74 -7.90
C GLY A 346 10.85 -7.90 -8.40
N PHE A 347 11.29 -6.86 -7.66
CA PHE A 347 12.45 -6.05 -8.06
C PHE A 347 13.36 -5.68 -6.87
N GLY A 348 14.66 -5.47 -7.13
CA GLY A 348 15.59 -4.87 -6.17
C GLY A 348 15.67 -3.35 -6.36
N CYS A 349 15.49 -2.57 -5.29
CA CYS A 349 15.47 -1.11 -5.41
C CYS A 349 16.90 -0.55 -5.46
N THR A 350 17.25 0.13 -6.55
CA THR A 350 18.56 0.78 -6.74
C THR A 350 18.51 2.29 -6.55
N CYS A 351 17.51 2.84 -5.85
CA CYS A 351 17.36 4.29 -5.72
C CYS A 351 18.51 4.92 -4.91
N PRO A 352 18.75 6.24 -5.04
CA PRO A 352 19.86 6.91 -4.37
C PRO A 352 19.93 6.74 -2.85
N ARG A 353 18.78 6.60 -2.18
CA ARG A 353 18.71 6.23 -0.74
C ARG A 353 19.26 4.85 -0.45
N CYS A 354 18.82 3.82 -1.18
CA CYS A 354 19.31 2.45 -1.00
C CYS A 354 20.82 2.35 -1.27
N GLN A 355 21.31 3.05 -2.29
CA GLN A 355 22.75 3.13 -2.57
C GLN A 355 23.51 3.79 -1.41
N CYS A 356 22.99 4.89 -0.85
CA CYS A 356 23.60 5.60 0.27
C CYS A 356 23.63 4.75 1.54
N GLU A 357 22.49 4.16 1.92
CA GLU A 357 22.36 3.33 3.14
C GLU A 357 23.16 2.03 3.04
N SER A 358 23.32 1.43 1.84
CA SER A 358 24.14 0.22 1.65
C SER A 358 25.65 0.43 1.87
N GLN A 359 26.08 1.68 2.02
CA GLN A 359 27.46 2.04 2.33
C GLN A 359 27.67 2.32 3.82
N TRP A 360 26.62 2.31 4.63
CA TRP A 360 26.74 2.48 6.07
C TRP A 360 27.29 1.19 6.66
N SER A 361 28.31 1.30 7.50
CA SER A 361 28.89 0.15 8.21
C SER A 361 27.89 -0.42 9.19
N ASP A 362 27.76 -1.76 9.25
CA ASP A 362 26.85 -2.50 10.15
C ASP A 362 27.06 -2.23 11.66
N GLU A 363 28.03 -1.38 12.05
CA GLU A 363 28.35 -1.03 13.44
C GLU A 363 27.22 -0.30 14.20
N GLU A 364 26.16 0.15 13.53
CA GLU A 364 24.98 0.78 14.16
C GLU A 364 23.77 -0.17 14.31
N GLY A 365 23.89 -1.44 13.88
CA GLY A 365 22.79 -2.42 13.85
C GLY A 365 22.66 -3.37 15.04
N GLU A 366 23.62 -3.34 15.98
CA GLU A 366 23.49 -4.12 17.23
C GLU A 366 22.74 -3.29 18.29
N GLU A 367 21.41 -3.31 18.22
CA GLU A 367 20.59 -3.01 19.40
C GLU A 367 20.82 -4.11 20.45
N SER A 368 21.89 -3.95 21.23
CA SER A 368 22.04 -4.34 22.64
C SER A 368 21.03 -5.39 23.17
N GLU A 369 21.10 -6.63 22.71
CA GLU A 369 20.62 -7.77 23.47
C GLU A 369 21.56 -7.97 24.66
N TRP A 370 21.12 -7.57 25.85
CA TRP A 370 21.84 -7.85 27.08
C TRP A 370 21.86 -9.35 27.30
N GLU A 371 23.02 -9.96 27.02
CA GLU A 371 23.33 -11.36 27.30
C GLU A 371 22.89 -11.73 28.71
N THR A 372 21.98 -12.70 28.81
CA THR A 372 21.80 -13.46 30.04
C THR A 372 22.92 -14.49 30.12
N ASP A 373 23.98 -14.11 30.82
CA ASP A 373 24.99 -15.03 31.33
C ASP A 373 24.31 -16.13 32.14
N SER A 374 24.29 -17.34 31.60
CA SER A 374 24.00 -18.56 32.35
C SER A 374 24.94 -19.64 31.84
N GLY A 375 26.12 -19.66 32.44
CA GLY A 375 27.05 -20.77 32.33
C GLY A 375 26.48 -22.06 32.93
N ASP A 376 26.49 -23.12 32.13
CA ASP A 376 26.55 -24.55 32.49
C ASP A 376 26.88 -25.28 31.17
N GLY A 377 27.90 -26.11 30.96
CA GLY A 377 28.57 -27.05 31.85
C GLY A 377 28.30 -28.48 31.34
N GLY A 378 29.21 -29.04 30.52
CA GLY A 378 29.43 -30.51 30.47
C GLY A 378 29.05 -31.29 29.20
N MET A 379 30.10 -31.65 28.43
CA MET A 379 30.46 -32.98 27.90
C MET A 379 29.43 -33.90 27.20
N GLY A 380 29.80 -34.43 26.03
CA GLY A 380 29.42 -35.77 25.57
C GLY A 380 29.45 -35.97 24.06
N GLU A 381 30.51 -36.60 23.55
CA GLU A 381 30.60 -37.18 22.20
C GLU A 381 29.64 -38.39 22.08
N GLU A 382 29.02 -38.60 20.91
CA GLU A 382 28.90 -39.93 20.27
C GLU A 382 28.27 -39.83 18.87
N GLU A 383 28.97 -40.41 17.89
CA GLU A 383 28.50 -40.68 16.53
C GLU A 383 27.56 -41.90 16.54
N VAL A 384 26.42 -41.84 15.83
CA VAL A 384 25.77 -43.03 15.27
C VAL A 384 25.16 -42.69 13.90
N ALA A 385 25.62 -43.41 12.88
CA ALA A 385 25.02 -43.49 11.56
C ALA A 385 23.80 -44.45 11.56
N GLY A 386 22.75 -44.09 10.82
CA GLY A 386 21.62 -44.96 10.53
C GLY A 386 20.71 -44.39 9.44
N ASP A 387 20.63 -45.12 8.32
CA ASP A 387 19.71 -44.91 7.20
C ASP A 387 18.23 -45.12 7.60
N ASP A 388 17.30 -44.27 7.14
CA ASP A 388 16.02 -44.70 6.51
C ASP A 388 15.22 -43.50 5.95
N ALA A 389 14.35 -43.83 5.00
CA ALA A 389 13.71 -43.02 3.97
C ALA A 389 12.54 -42.09 4.41
N GLY A 390 12.39 -41.00 3.63
CA GLY A 390 11.10 -40.60 3.06
C GLY A 390 10.29 -39.52 3.77
N SER A 391 10.46 -38.27 3.36
CA SER A 391 9.39 -37.26 3.37
C SER A 391 9.78 -36.07 2.47
N GLY A 392 8.82 -35.60 1.67
CA GLY A 392 9.03 -34.65 0.58
C GLY A 392 9.63 -33.30 1.01
N GLU A 393 10.55 -32.83 0.18
CA GLU A 393 11.12 -31.48 0.24
C GLU A 393 10.03 -30.45 -0.02
N ALA A 394 9.51 -29.89 1.08
CA ALA A 394 9.03 -28.53 1.09
C ALA A 394 10.26 -27.62 0.98
N CYS A 395 10.36 -26.86 -0.11
CA CYS A 395 11.35 -25.81 -0.26
C CYS A 395 10.99 -24.61 0.64
N ASN A 396 11.18 -24.75 1.95
CA ASN A 396 11.43 -23.61 2.83
C ASN A 396 12.93 -23.35 2.77
N GLY A 397 13.36 -22.64 1.73
CA GLY A 397 14.61 -21.91 1.79
C GLY A 397 14.38 -20.74 2.74
N GLU A 398 14.54 -20.98 4.04
CA GLU A 398 14.88 -19.93 4.98
C GLU A 398 16.22 -19.38 4.47
N VAL A 399 16.14 -18.28 3.72
CA VAL A 399 17.33 -17.55 3.31
C VAL A 399 17.91 -17.03 4.62
N GLU A 400 19.08 -17.55 4.99
CA GLU A 400 19.84 -17.03 6.13
C GLU A 400 19.86 -15.51 6.01
N MET A 401 19.45 -14.82 7.08
CA MET A 401 19.38 -13.35 7.19
C MET A 401 20.76 -12.67 7.02
N GLU A 402 21.81 -13.45 6.76
CA GLU A 402 23.21 -13.11 6.54
C GLU A 402 23.63 -13.00 5.05
N GLU A 403 22.72 -12.99 4.06
CA GLU A 403 23.03 -12.28 2.80
C GLU A 403 22.98 -10.76 3.06
N ALA A 404 23.95 -10.32 3.87
CA ALA A 404 24.30 -8.95 4.15
C ALA A 404 24.37 -8.18 2.84
N ILE A 405 23.59 -7.11 2.76
CA ILE A 405 23.34 -6.33 1.55
C ILE A 405 24.68 -5.73 1.11
N GLY A 406 25.34 -6.40 0.16
CA GLY A 406 26.50 -5.85 -0.52
C GLY A 406 26.17 -4.48 -1.14
N PRO A 407 27.20 -3.66 -1.46
CA PRO A 407 26.99 -2.30 -1.91
C PRO A 407 26.03 -2.24 -3.11
N ILE A 408 24.92 -1.53 -2.94
CA ILE A 408 23.93 -1.34 -3.99
C ILE A 408 24.47 -0.25 -4.92
N MET A 409 24.70 -0.59 -6.18
CA MET A 409 25.15 0.35 -7.19
C MET A 409 24.05 0.64 -8.21
N ALA A 410 23.82 1.92 -8.50
CA ALA A 410 23.02 2.30 -9.67
C ALA A 410 23.71 1.76 -10.92
N PRO A 411 22.98 1.15 -11.86
CA PRO A 411 23.57 0.81 -13.13
C PRO A 411 23.86 2.07 -13.98
N PRO A 412 24.68 1.96 -15.04
CA PRO A 412 25.08 3.11 -15.85
C PRO A 412 23.89 3.91 -16.38
N GLY A 413 23.92 5.24 -16.19
CA GLY A 413 22.87 6.16 -16.64
C GLY A 413 21.77 6.48 -15.62
N GLU A 414 21.80 5.87 -14.43
CA GLU A 414 20.96 6.26 -13.29
C GLU A 414 21.71 7.14 -12.28
N GLU A 415 20.95 7.80 -11.40
CA GLU A 415 21.50 8.66 -10.35
C GLU A 415 22.31 7.86 -9.33
N GLY A 416 23.46 8.40 -8.92
CA GLY A 416 24.33 7.82 -7.90
C GLY A 416 23.82 8.03 -6.47
N PRO A 417 24.59 7.63 -5.44
CA PRO A 417 24.19 7.77 -4.05
C PRO A 417 24.03 9.25 -3.67
N LEU A 418 23.05 9.52 -2.80
CA LEU A 418 22.87 10.85 -2.22
C LEU A 418 23.89 11.13 -1.11
N GLU A 419 24.12 12.42 -0.88
CA GLU A 419 24.84 12.86 0.31
C GLU A 419 24.03 12.48 1.58
N PRO A 420 24.65 11.84 2.59
CA PRO A 420 23.94 11.42 3.80
C PRO A 420 23.21 12.56 4.52
N ALA A 421 23.78 13.76 4.53
CA ALA A 421 23.15 14.94 5.12
C ALA A 421 21.85 15.33 4.40
N TYR A 422 21.83 15.24 3.06
CA TYR A 422 20.62 15.50 2.27
C TYR A 422 19.54 14.46 2.55
N LEU A 423 19.91 13.17 2.61
CA LEU A 423 19.00 12.08 2.95
C LEU A 423 18.31 12.31 4.32
N ARG A 424 19.11 12.63 5.36
CA ARG A 424 18.58 12.92 6.71
C ARG A 424 17.63 14.13 6.69
N LEU A 425 18.01 15.21 6.00
CA LEU A 425 17.17 16.41 5.87
C LEU A 425 15.86 16.11 5.13
N PHE A 426 15.90 15.29 4.09
CA PHE A 426 14.73 14.89 3.32
C PHE A 426 13.73 14.14 4.20
N LEU A 427 14.20 13.08 4.89
CA LEU A 427 13.35 12.28 5.76
C LEU A 427 12.77 13.11 6.89
N LEU A 428 13.58 13.96 7.54
CA LEU A 428 13.10 14.86 8.59
C LEU A 428 12.03 15.84 8.07
N LYS A 429 12.17 16.33 6.83
CA LYS A 429 11.27 17.33 6.23
C LYS A 429 9.97 16.74 5.67
N TYR A 430 9.99 15.55 5.09
CA TYR A 430 8.83 15.00 4.39
C TYR A 430 8.20 13.80 5.09
N MET A 431 8.77 13.29 6.17
CA MET A 431 8.11 12.32 7.05
C MET A 431 7.35 13.03 8.18
N CYS A 432 6.18 12.51 8.54
CA CYS A 432 5.35 13.03 9.60
C CYS A 432 6.06 12.88 10.96
N PRO A 433 6.17 13.96 11.77
CA PRO A 433 6.83 13.90 13.08
C PRO A 433 5.97 13.30 14.18
N ARG A 434 4.69 12.97 13.91
CA ARG A 434 3.83 12.36 14.93
C ARG A 434 4.30 10.93 15.21
N PRO A 435 4.52 10.55 16.48
CA PRO A 435 4.86 9.18 16.86
C PRO A 435 3.86 8.19 16.26
N GLY A 436 4.36 7.08 15.71
CA GLY A 436 3.54 6.02 15.08
C GLY A 436 2.86 6.40 13.76
N CYS A 437 3.00 7.64 13.26
CA CYS A 437 2.32 8.04 12.02
C CYS A 437 3.13 7.67 10.77
N PHE A 438 4.38 8.13 10.69
CA PHE A 438 5.31 7.89 9.58
C PHE A 438 4.78 8.19 8.16
N GLY A 439 3.68 8.94 8.04
CA GLY A 439 3.10 9.30 6.75
C GLY A 439 3.97 10.33 6.01
N THR A 440 3.80 10.42 4.70
CA THR A 440 4.48 11.40 3.86
C THR A 440 3.75 12.73 3.92
N ALA A 441 4.47 13.83 4.04
CA ALA A 441 3.92 15.18 4.10
C ALA A 441 4.33 15.98 2.86
N ALA A 442 3.36 16.63 2.22
CA ALA A 442 3.55 17.52 1.09
C ALA A 442 2.78 18.83 1.32
N PRO A 443 3.12 19.91 0.61
CA PRO A 443 2.37 21.15 0.75
C PRO A 443 0.90 20.95 0.31
N PRO A 444 -0.09 21.48 1.04
CA PRO A 444 -1.51 21.24 0.72
C PRO A 444 -1.97 21.97 -0.54
N ALA A 445 -1.22 22.98 -0.98
CA ALA A 445 -1.44 23.70 -2.21
C ALA A 445 -0.12 24.34 -2.67
N GLN A 446 -0.07 24.73 -3.95
CA GLN A 446 1.05 25.46 -4.53
C GLN A 446 1.38 26.72 -3.70
N GLY A 447 2.67 26.87 -3.35
CA GLY A 447 3.17 28.03 -2.61
C GLY A 447 2.85 28.02 -1.11
N SER A 448 2.28 26.93 -0.58
CA SER A 448 2.08 26.78 0.86
C SER A 448 3.41 26.58 1.58
N SER A 449 3.60 27.27 2.70
CA SER A 449 4.71 27.06 3.65
C SER A 449 4.40 25.99 4.72
N LEU A 450 3.22 25.37 4.63
CA LEU A 450 2.80 24.26 5.47
C LEU A 450 3.01 22.95 4.71
N LEU A 451 3.35 21.90 5.42
CA LEU A 451 3.27 20.51 4.95
C LEU A 451 2.11 19.83 5.67
N GLU A 452 1.31 19.05 4.95
CA GLU A 452 0.19 18.27 5.48
C GLU A 452 0.50 16.79 5.32
N CYS A 453 0.45 16.02 6.41
CA CYS A 453 0.63 14.58 6.37
C CYS A 453 -0.54 13.89 5.67
N ASN A 454 -0.24 12.99 4.73
CA ASN A 454 -1.24 12.25 3.99
C ASN A 454 -2.01 11.19 4.78
N VAL A 455 -1.50 10.77 5.94
CA VAL A 455 -2.17 9.77 6.78
C VAL A 455 -3.00 10.41 7.88
N CYS A 456 -2.40 11.27 8.70
CA CYS A 456 -3.06 11.83 9.88
C CYS A 456 -3.57 13.27 9.72
N GLY A 457 -3.31 13.91 8.57
CA GLY A 457 -3.68 15.30 8.32
C GLY A 457 -2.89 16.33 9.17
N HIS A 458 -1.89 15.91 9.95
CA HIS A 458 -1.09 16.84 10.74
C HIS A 458 -0.38 17.85 9.84
N ARG A 459 -0.49 19.13 10.20
CA ARG A 459 0.15 20.23 9.49
C ARG A 459 1.36 20.73 10.25
N ARG A 460 2.49 20.88 9.55
CA ARG A 460 3.76 21.40 10.07
C ARG A 460 4.23 22.57 9.23
N SER A 461 4.57 23.67 9.88
CA SER A 461 5.16 24.86 9.26
C SER A 461 6.66 24.74 9.06
N GLU A 462 7.21 25.53 8.15
CA GLU A 462 8.66 25.66 7.98
C GLU A 462 9.38 26.08 9.28
N GLN A 463 8.78 26.95 10.09
CA GLN A 463 9.37 27.35 11.38
C GLN A 463 9.44 26.20 12.39
N GLU A 464 8.41 25.36 12.45
CA GLU A 464 8.41 24.17 13.31
C GLU A 464 9.47 23.16 12.85
N PHE A 465 9.55 22.92 11.54
CA PHE A 465 10.60 22.09 10.96
C PHE A 465 12.01 22.59 11.31
N LEU A 466 12.28 23.90 11.22
CA LEU A 466 13.59 24.44 11.58
C LEU A 466 13.92 24.23 13.07
N ARG A 467 12.94 24.34 13.97
CA ARG A 467 13.14 24.05 15.41
C ARG A 467 13.42 22.58 15.65
N GLU A 468 12.73 21.68 14.96
CA GLU A 468 12.97 20.24 15.02
C GLU A 468 14.37 19.88 14.50
N LEU A 469 14.79 20.50 13.39
CA LEU A 469 16.13 20.34 12.85
C LEU A 469 17.22 20.80 13.83
N GLU A 470 17.06 21.98 14.45
CA GLU A 470 17.99 22.45 15.47
C GLU A 470 18.06 21.50 16.67
N ARG A 471 16.93 20.92 17.06
CA ARG A 471 16.86 19.92 18.14
C ARG A 471 17.60 18.65 17.75
N ALA A 472 17.34 18.07 16.57
CA ALA A 472 18.00 16.88 16.07
C ALA A 472 19.53 17.07 16.02
N GLN A 473 20.00 18.21 15.50
CA GLN A 473 21.44 18.53 15.48
C GLN A 473 22.06 18.68 16.89
N ARG A 474 21.29 19.15 17.87
CA ARG A 474 21.76 19.20 19.27
C ARG A 474 21.87 17.80 19.88
N GLU A 475 20.93 16.93 19.57
CA GLU A 475 20.94 15.52 20.01
C GLU A 475 22.10 14.75 19.37
N GLU A 476 22.33 14.89 18.06
CA GLU A 476 23.49 14.31 17.37
C GLU A 476 24.82 14.79 17.98
N ARG A 477 24.97 16.10 18.23
CA ARG A 477 26.17 16.64 18.90
C ARG A 477 26.38 16.08 20.30
N ARG A 478 25.29 15.84 21.05
CA ARG A 478 25.34 15.22 22.38
C ARG A 478 25.75 13.75 22.29
N ALA A 479 25.18 12.99 21.35
CA ALA A 479 25.51 11.59 21.11
C ALA A 479 26.99 11.44 20.70
N ALA A 480 27.46 12.25 19.76
CA ALA A 480 28.87 12.27 19.34
C ALA A 480 29.81 12.62 20.50
N ALA A 481 29.44 13.58 21.36
CA ALA A 481 30.21 13.92 22.55
C ALA A 481 30.25 12.76 23.57
N ALA A 482 29.15 12.03 23.74
CA ALA A 482 29.07 10.86 24.62
C ALA A 482 29.89 9.67 24.09
N ALA A 483 29.86 9.39 22.79
CA ALA A 483 30.71 8.37 22.17
C ALA A 483 32.21 8.69 22.34
N ALA A 484 32.58 9.96 22.18
CA ALA A 484 33.95 10.42 22.36
C ALA A 484 34.46 10.34 23.83
N THR A 485 33.56 10.40 24.82
CA THR A 485 33.91 10.22 26.23
C THR A 485 33.88 8.75 26.67
N GLY A 486 32.95 7.93 26.15
CA GLY A 486 32.87 6.48 26.39
C GLY A 486 34.05 5.69 25.83
N GLY A 487 34.57 6.08 24.65
CA GLY A 487 35.77 5.48 24.06
C GLY A 487 37.05 5.72 24.87
N LYS A 488 37.10 6.76 25.70
CA LYS A 488 38.25 7.02 26.60
C LYS A 488 38.21 6.17 27.87
N GLY A 489 37.06 5.60 28.25
CA GLY A 489 36.91 4.73 29.42
C GLY A 489 37.47 3.31 29.20
N LYS A 490 37.31 2.75 27.99
CA LYS A 490 37.86 1.40 27.67
C LYS A 490 39.40 1.39 27.52
N ALA A 491 40.03 2.51 27.18
CA ALA A 491 41.49 2.61 27.09
C ALA A 491 42.21 2.73 28.46
N ALA A 492 41.49 3.06 29.53
CA ALA A 492 42.08 3.24 30.87
C ALA A 492 42.05 1.95 31.73
N GLY A 493 41.33 0.91 31.32
CA GLY A 493 41.19 -0.36 32.05
C GLY A 493 42.23 -1.45 31.75
N GLN A 494 43.07 -1.29 30.71
CA GLN A 494 44.08 -2.28 30.31
C GLN A 494 45.51 -1.96 30.78
N ARG A 495 45.65 -1.06 31.75
CA ARG A 495 46.92 -0.85 32.47
C ARG A 495 46.66 -0.77 33.97
N ARG A 496 46.43 -1.92 34.60
CA ARG A 496 46.77 -2.13 36.01
C ARG A 496 46.94 -3.61 36.32
#